data_AF-A0A850ZJZ7-F1
#
_entry.id   AF-A0A850ZJZ7-F1
#
_cell.length_a   1.000
_cell.length_b   1.000
_cell.length_c   1.000
_cell.angle_alpha   90.00
_cell.angle_beta   90.00
_cell.angle_gamma   90.00
#
_symmetry.space_group_name_H-M   'P 1'
#
loop_
_entity.id
_entity.type
_entity.pdbx_description
1 polymer ?
#
loop_
_entity_poly.entity_id
_entity_poly.type
_entity_poly.pdbx_seq_one_letter_code
_entity_poly.pdbx_strand_id
1 'polypeptide(L)'
;CMDTLPAGAAAAPPPPAAGSGPCLRALFRSRQHYTRASPPCLLSPHTDNLHQIDAVDGPAAFLDILAPPYDPQHGRDCHYYRLLEGPPAGAEPPALPREVWLVETPQAADFWCGGEPYPGPRVCL
;
A
#
# COMPACT_ATOMS: atom_id res chain seq x y z
N CYS A 1 3.51 4.91 -2.93
CA CYS A 1 3.42 4.93 -1.46
C CYS A 1 2.59 6.12 -1.00
N MET A 2 1.88 5.94 0.12
CA MET A 2 0.92 6.87 0.67
C MET A 2 1.05 6.93 2.21
N ASP A 3 0.81 8.12 2.78
CA ASP A 3 0.73 8.33 4.23
C ASP A 3 -0.73 8.50 4.66
N THR A 4 -1.12 7.93 5.80
CA THR A 4 -2.44 8.22 6.37
C THR A 4 -2.51 9.66 6.86
N LEU A 5 -3.61 10.34 6.56
CA LEU A 5 -3.88 11.69 7.07
C LEU A 5 -4.81 11.60 8.28
N PRO A 6 -4.59 12.43 9.31
CA PRO A 6 -5.45 12.43 10.50
C PRO A 6 -6.89 12.83 10.16
N ALA A 7 -7.83 12.30 10.94
CA ALA A 7 -9.23 12.72 10.93
C ALA A 7 -9.35 14.14 11.54
N GLY A 8 -9.20 15.17 10.70
CA GLY A 8 -9.36 16.56 11.10
C GLY A 8 -10.81 17.03 10.95
N ALA A 9 -11.30 17.86 11.89
CA ALA A 9 -12.65 18.44 11.87
C ALA A 9 -12.94 19.34 10.64
N ALA A 10 -11.89 19.78 9.92
CA ALA A 10 -11.98 20.59 8.70
C ALA A 10 -11.73 19.79 7.41
N ALA A 11 -11.65 18.46 7.48
CA ALA A 11 -11.47 17.62 6.31
C ALA A 11 -12.73 17.69 5.42
N ALA A 12 -12.54 17.81 4.10
CA ALA A 12 -13.63 17.59 3.15
C ALA A 12 -14.28 16.21 3.42
N PRO A 13 -15.59 16.05 3.22
CA PRO A 13 -16.22 14.75 3.35
C PRO A 13 -15.68 13.77 2.28
N PRO A 14 -15.76 12.43 2.52
CA PRO A 14 -15.41 11.45 1.50
C PRO A 14 -16.30 11.63 0.27
N PRO A 15 -15.79 11.32 -0.93
CA PRO A 15 -16.55 11.44 -2.15
C PRO A 15 -17.78 10.50 -2.14
N PRO A 16 -18.87 10.83 -2.85
CA PRO A 16 -20.09 10.01 -2.88
C PRO A 16 -19.86 8.56 -3.34
N ALA A 17 -18.82 8.34 -4.15
CA ALA A 17 -18.39 7.02 -4.65
C ALA A 17 -17.81 6.09 -3.57
N ALA A 18 -17.63 6.58 -2.34
CA ALA A 18 -17.19 5.81 -1.18
C ALA A 18 -18.10 4.62 -0.82
N GLY A 19 -19.39 4.70 -1.15
CA GLY A 19 -20.38 3.76 -0.63
C GLY A 19 -20.50 3.86 0.90
N SER A 20 -20.86 2.76 1.57
CA SER A 20 -21.05 2.70 3.03
C SER A 20 -19.83 2.18 3.81
N GLY A 21 -18.70 1.93 3.14
CA GLY A 21 -17.50 1.36 3.77
C GLY A 21 -16.65 2.40 4.52
N PRO A 22 -15.82 1.97 5.49
CA PRO A 22 -14.88 2.87 6.16
C PRO A 22 -13.89 3.45 5.15
N CYS A 23 -13.73 4.78 5.21
CA CYS A 23 -12.87 5.52 4.30
C CYS A 23 -11.70 6.16 5.04
N LEU A 24 -10.56 6.18 4.37
CA LEU A 24 -9.30 6.70 4.86
C LEU A 24 -8.81 7.81 3.94
N ARG A 25 -8.45 8.95 4.54
CA ARG A 25 -7.71 9.99 3.82
C ARG A 25 -6.24 9.64 3.82
N ALA A 26 -5.59 9.81 2.69
CA ALA A 26 -4.17 9.59 2.57
C ALA A 26 -3.51 10.65 1.67
N LEU A 27 -2.21 10.88 1.87
CA LEU A 27 -1.37 11.65 0.97
C LEU A 27 -0.66 10.69 0.04
N PHE A 28 -1.00 10.70 -1.24
CA PHE A 28 -0.26 9.97 -2.26
C PHE A 28 1.03 10.70 -2.57
N ARG A 29 2.16 10.13 -2.13
CA ARG A 29 3.48 10.76 -2.19
C ARG A 29 4.24 10.45 -3.46
N SER A 30 4.25 9.18 -3.84
CA SER A 30 5.22 8.69 -4.82
C SER A 30 4.71 7.47 -5.59
N ARG A 31 5.08 7.40 -6.86
CA ARG A 31 5.01 6.20 -7.71
C ARG A 31 6.37 6.06 -8.37
N GLN A 32 7.09 5.00 -8.07
CA GLN A 32 8.47 4.79 -8.51
C GLN A 32 8.63 3.41 -9.12
N HIS A 33 9.55 3.30 -10.08
CA HIS A 33 10.00 2.02 -10.61
C HIS A 33 11.28 1.60 -9.88
N TYR A 34 11.25 0.42 -9.26
CA TYR A 34 12.39 -0.13 -8.54
C TYR A 34 13.06 -1.24 -9.34
N THR A 35 14.39 -1.27 -9.30
CA THR A 35 15.22 -2.29 -9.92
C THR A 35 16.18 -2.86 -8.89
N ARG A 36 16.95 -3.88 -9.26
CA ARG A 36 18.04 -4.39 -8.42
C ARG A 36 19.07 -3.32 -8.02
N ALA A 37 19.23 -2.26 -8.83
CA ALA A 37 20.18 -1.18 -8.56
C ALA A 37 19.61 -0.09 -7.62
N SER A 38 18.32 -0.16 -7.29
CA SER A 38 17.68 0.79 -6.38
C SER A 38 18.14 0.59 -4.94
N PRO A 39 18.23 1.66 -4.12
CA PRO A 39 18.46 1.51 -2.69
C PRO A 39 17.26 0.84 -2.00
N PRO A 40 17.45 0.25 -0.80
CA PRO A 40 16.35 -0.25 0.00
C PRO A 40 15.32 0.84 0.32
N CYS A 41 14.05 0.46 0.31
CA CYS A 41 12.97 1.31 0.79
C CYS A 41 12.88 1.22 2.32
N LEU A 42 12.63 2.35 2.98
CA LEU A 42 12.32 2.39 4.41
C LEU A 42 10.91 2.91 4.61
N LEU A 43 10.04 2.06 5.16
CA LEU A 43 8.68 2.39 5.52
C LEU A 43 8.57 2.42 7.04
N SER A 44 7.72 3.30 7.55
CA SER A 44 7.42 3.39 8.98
C SER A 44 5.91 3.48 9.18
N PRO A 45 5.40 3.29 10.42
CA PRO A 45 3.96 3.36 10.68
C PRO A 45 3.25 4.64 10.20
N HIS A 46 4.00 5.74 10.00
CA HIS A 46 3.47 7.04 9.59
C HIS A 46 4.05 7.56 8.29
N THR A 47 4.90 6.79 7.60
CA THR A 47 5.55 7.22 6.36
C THR A 47 5.63 6.08 5.38
N ASP A 48 5.06 6.29 4.19
CA ASP A 48 4.97 5.34 3.08
C ASP A 48 4.28 4.01 3.45
N ASN A 49 3.57 3.97 4.59
CA ASN A 49 2.99 2.77 5.20
C ASN A 49 1.95 2.09 4.31
N LEU A 50 1.24 2.85 3.48
CA LEU A 50 0.29 2.32 2.50
C LEU A 50 0.96 2.27 1.12
N HIS A 51 1.03 1.08 0.53
CA HIS A 51 1.71 0.89 -0.74
C HIS A 51 1.09 -0.23 -1.57
N GLN A 52 1.34 -0.16 -2.87
CA GLN A 52 1.03 -1.19 -3.85
C GLN A 52 2.32 -1.48 -4.60
N ILE A 53 2.60 -2.76 -4.82
CA ILE A 53 3.74 -3.25 -5.58
C ILE A 53 3.19 -4.03 -6.76
N ASP A 54 3.59 -3.62 -7.96
CA ASP A 54 3.28 -4.33 -9.19
C ASP A 54 4.58 -4.81 -9.82
N ALA A 55 4.62 -6.06 -10.26
CA ALA A 55 5.75 -6.56 -11.04
C ALA A 55 5.68 -5.95 -12.46
N VAL A 56 6.79 -5.35 -12.90
CA VAL A 56 6.90 -4.71 -14.22
C VAL A 56 7.75 -5.62 -15.12
N ASP A 57 7.29 -5.83 -16.35
CA ASP A 57 7.99 -6.59 -17.39
C ASP A 57 8.35 -8.05 -17.02
N GLY A 58 7.57 -8.67 -16.12
CA GLY A 58 7.70 -10.09 -15.78
C GLY A 58 7.74 -10.34 -14.27
N PRO A 59 8.10 -11.56 -13.84
CA PRO A 59 8.23 -11.90 -12.43
C PRO A 59 9.30 -11.07 -11.72
N ALA A 60 9.01 -10.63 -10.50
CA ALA A 60 9.95 -9.92 -9.64
C ALA A 60 10.10 -10.65 -8.30
N ALA A 61 11.27 -10.54 -7.70
CA ALA A 61 11.53 -10.96 -6.33
C ALA A 61 12.02 -9.76 -5.53
N PHE A 62 11.45 -9.57 -4.35
CA PHE A 62 11.87 -8.56 -3.38
C PHE A 62 12.00 -9.21 -2.01
N LEU A 63 12.71 -8.54 -1.10
CA LEU A 63 12.96 -9.00 0.25
C LEU A 63 12.43 -7.95 1.22
N ASP A 64 11.45 -8.34 2.02
CA ASP A 64 10.91 -7.51 3.10
C ASP A 64 11.45 -7.98 4.45
N ILE A 65 11.81 -7.00 5.28
CA ILE A 65 12.14 -7.20 6.70
C ILE A 65 11.10 -6.42 7.50
N LEU A 66 10.22 -7.15 8.19
CA LEU A 66 9.14 -6.56 8.99
C LEU A 66 9.53 -6.55 10.47
N ALA A 67 9.42 -5.39 11.10
CA ALA A 67 9.77 -5.20 12.51
C ALA A 67 8.75 -4.28 13.22
N PRO A 68 7.80 -4.83 14.02
CA PRO A 68 7.51 -6.26 14.22
C PRO A 68 6.78 -6.88 13.01
N PRO A 69 6.70 -8.23 12.92
CA PRO A 69 5.85 -8.88 11.94
C PRO A 69 4.35 -8.66 12.22
N TYR A 70 3.54 -8.93 11.19
CA TYR A 70 2.08 -9.03 11.32
C TYR A 70 1.67 -10.05 12.38
N ASP A 71 0.56 -9.76 13.03
CA ASP A 71 0.06 -10.51 14.18
C ASP A 71 -1.41 -10.18 14.42
N PRO A 72 -2.31 -10.84 13.66
CA PRO A 72 -3.76 -10.68 13.79
C PRO A 72 -4.29 -10.77 15.22
N GLN A 73 -3.68 -11.63 16.04
CA GLN A 73 -4.10 -11.85 17.42
C GLN A 73 -3.87 -10.61 18.31
N HIS A 74 -2.94 -9.75 17.91
CA HIS A 74 -2.61 -8.51 18.61
C HIS A 74 -2.93 -7.27 17.76
N GLY A 75 -3.87 -7.38 16.82
CA GLY A 75 -4.37 -6.27 16.01
C GLY A 75 -3.38 -5.71 15.00
N ARG A 76 -2.38 -6.50 14.58
CA ARG A 76 -1.46 -6.17 13.47
C ARG A 76 -1.85 -6.96 12.22
N ASP A 77 -3.11 -6.87 11.85
CA ASP A 77 -3.66 -7.41 10.61
C ASP A 77 -3.19 -6.61 9.39
N CYS A 78 -3.11 -7.29 8.24
CA CYS A 78 -2.91 -6.62 6.96
C CYS A 78 -4.28 -6.21 6.39
N HIS A 79 -4.49 -4.90 6.23
CA HIS A 79 -5.72 -4.35 5.65
C HIS A 79 -5.50 -3.95 4.19
N TYR A 80 -6.51 -4.18 3.35
CA TYR A 80 -6.46 -3.84 1.93
C TYR A 80 -7.34 -2.62 1.65
N TYR A 81 -6.90 -1.81 0.70
CA TYR A 81 -7.55 -0.56 0.34
C TYR A 81 -7.58 -0.39 -1.17
N ARG A 82 -8.65 0.23 -1.67
CA ARG A 82 -8.70 0.72 -3.07
C ARG A 82 -8.85 2.24 -3.11
N LEU A 83 -8.28 2.85 -4.15
CA LEU A 83 -8.46 4.26 -4.45
C LEU A 83 -9.91 4.53 -4.87
N LEU A 84 -10.55 5.56 -4.30
CA LEU A 84 -11.90 5.97 -4.68
C LEU A 84 -11.95 6.84 -5.93
N GLU A 85 -10.88 7.60 -6.20
CA GLU A 85 -10.80 8.49 -7.37
C GLU A 85 -9.53 8.21 -8.18
N GLY A 86 -9.70 7.59 -9.35
CA GLY A 86 -8.70 7.62 -10.40
C GLY A 86 -8.85 8.89 -11.24
N PRO A 87 -7.78 9.40 -11.88
CA PRO A 87 -7.93 10.41 -12.91
C PRO A 87 -8.91 9.91 -13.99
N PRO A 88 -9.71 10.80 -14.62
CA PRO A 88 -10.55 10.43 -15.76
C PRO A 88 -9.73 9.68 -16.81
N ALA A 89 -10.34 8.69 -17.48
CA ALA A 89 -9.66 7.94 -18.52
C ALA A 89 -9.11 8.89 -19.61
N GLY A 90 -7.79 8.83 -19.84
CA GLY A 90 -7.10 9.70 -20.80
C GLY A 90 -6.64 11.06 -20.26
N ALA A 91 -6.82 11.34 -18.97
CA ALA A 91 -6.20 12.50 -18.33
C ALA A 91 -4.79 12.17 -17.83
N GLU A 92 -3.88 13.14 -17.89
CA GLU A 92 -2.57 13.04 -17.26
C GLU A 92 -2.73 12.75 -15.76
N PRO A 93 -1.90 11.86 -15.17
CA PRO A 93 -1.92 11.62 -13.73
C PRO A 93 -1.72 12.94 -12.98
N PRO A 94 -2.50 13.23 -11.93
CA PRO A 94 -2.32 14.46 -11.19
C PRO A 94 -0.92 14.48 -10.54
N ALA A 95 -0.33 15.66 -10.46
CA ALA A 95 0.96 15.84 -9.81
C ALA A 95 0.94 15.29 -8.36
N LEU A 96 2.09 14.75 -7.93
CA LEU A 96 2.30 14.28 -6.56
C LEU A 96 3.17 15.30 -5.80
N PRO A 97 2.99 15.45 -4.47
CA PRO A 97 2.04 14.71 -3.64
C PRO A 97 0.61 15.25 -3.76
N ARG A 98 -0.40 14.38 -3.57
CA ARG A 98 -1.82 14.78 -3.58
C ARG A 98 -2.63 14.04 -2.54
N GLU A 99 -3.66 14.70 -2.01
CA GLU A 99 -4.63 14.01 -1.16
C GLU A 99 -5.50 13.06 -1.99
N VAL A 100 -5.79 11.90 -1.40
CA VAL A 100 -6.64 10.87 -1.97
C VAL A 100 -7.54 10.26 -0.90
N TRP A 101 -8.61 9.63 -1.36
CA TRP A 101 -9.47 8.80 -0.54
C TRP A 101 -9.31 7.33 -0.89
N LEU A 102 -9.19 6.52 0.16
CA LEU A 102 -9.13 5.09 0.11
C LEU A 102 -10.36 4.52 0.81
N VAL A 103 -10.93 3.44 0.28
CA VAL A 103 -11.92 2.64 0.99
C VAL A 103 -11.31 1.29 1.32
N GLU A 104 -11.52 0.84 2.54
CA GLU A 104 -11.09 -0.50 2.94
C GLU A 104 -11.89 -1.55 2.17
N THR A 105 -11.20 -2.61 1.73
CA THR A 105 -11.82 -3.71 1.00
C THR A 105 -11.39 -5.04 1.60
N PRO A 106 -12.15 -6.12 1.38
CA PRO A 106 -11.59 -7.46 1.49
C PRO A 106 -10.37 -7.60 0.58
N GLN A 107 -9.55 -8.62 0.87
CA GLN A 107 -8.52 -9.07 -0.07
C GLN A 107 -9.16 -9.34 -1.44
N ALA A 108 -8.47 -8.94 -2.52
CA ALA A 108 -8.92 -9.22 -3.87
C ALA A 108 -9.00 -10.74 -4.12
N ALA A 109 -10.04 -11.19 -4.81
CA ALA A 109 -10.30 -12.62 -5.00
C ALA A 109 -9.25 -13.34 -5.85
N ASP A 110 -8.52 -12.59 -6.68
CA ASP A 110 -7.43 -13.04 -7.54
C ASP A 110 -6.04 -12.90 -6.90
N PHE A 111 -5.96 -12.26 -5.74
CA PHE A 111 -4.72 -12.17 -4.97
C PHE A 111 -4.58 -13.38 -4.04
N TRP A 112 -3.43 -14.05 -4.12
CA TRP A 112 -3.08 -15.18 -3.26
C TRP A 112 -1.59 -15.18 -2.95
N CYS A 113 -1.22 -15.77 -1.81
CA CYS A 113 0.17 -15.98 -1.40
C CYS A 113 0.38 -17.47 -1.15
N GLY A 114 1.39 -18.05 -1.80
CA GLY A 114 1.86 -19.41 -1.53
C GLY A 114 3.10 -19.39 -0.65
N GLY A 115 3.22 -20.34 0.27
CA GLY A 115 4.43 -20.53 1.06
C GLY A 115 5.29 -21.65 0.45
N GLU A 116 6.59 -21.42 0.34
CA GLU A 116 7.57 -22.42 -0.12
C GLU A 116 8.73 -22.50 0.88
N PRO A 117 9.28 -23.70 1.16
CA PRO A 117 10.47 -23.85 2.00
C PRO A 117 11.67 -23.11 1.40
N TYR A 118 12.43 -22.40 2.23
CA TYR A 118 13.63 -21.69 1.77
C TYR A 118 14.77 -22.69 1.46
N PRO A 119 15.24 -22.79 0.19
CA PRO A 119 16.27 -23.76 -0.20
C PRO A 119 17.70 -23.19 -0.09
N GLY A 120 17.84 -21.93 0.32
CA GLY A 120 19.13 -21.24 0.37
C GLY A 120 19.99 -21.63 1.58
N PRO A 121 21.10 -20.91 1.80
CA PRO A 121 22.01 -21.17 2.91
C PRO A 121 21.30 -21.12 4.28
N ARG A 122 21.73 -21.97 5.21
CA ARG A 122 21.15 -21.99 6.56
C ARG A 122 21.32 -20.63 7.25
N VAL A 123 20.22 -20.03 7.67
CA VAL A 123 20.23 -18.83 8.51
C VAL A 123 20.50 -19.26 9.95
N CYS A 124 21.54 -18.71 10.56
CA CYS A 124 21.91 -18.94 11.96
C CYS A 124 21.95 -17.60 12.68
N LEU A 125 21.47 -17.58 13.93
CA LEU A 125 21.59 -16.45 14.85
C LEU A 125 22.86 -16.57 15.68
#